data_AF-A0A1Q9VP93-F1
#
_entry.id   AF-A0A1Q9VP93-F1
#
_cell.length_a   1.000
_cell.length_b   1.000
_cell.length_c   1.000
_cell.angle_alpha   90.00
_cell.angle_beta   90.00
_cell.angle_gamma   90.00
#
_symmetry.space_group_name_H-M   'P 1'
#
loop_
_entity.id
_entity.type
_entity.pdbx_description
1 polymer ?
#
loop_
_entity_poly.entity_id
_entity_poly.type
_entity_poly.pdbx_seq_one_letter_code
_entity_poly.pdbx_strand_id
1 'polypeptide(L)'
;MQIDHVVALSDAWQKGAQQLDTATRQRFANDPLNLLAVDGPTNQAKGDGDAATWLPPSKPFRCAYVARQVAVKAGYGLWVTQAEHDAIARVLGACPDEPLPAAADGAAPRTEEPAPAASAPAPETVPEPGPADVVYESCAAVRAAGAAPIRAGEPGYSRQLDGDGDGVGCE
;
A
#
# COMPACT_ATOMS: atom_id res chain seq x y z
N MET A 1 -11.46 -18.56 30.75
CA MET A 1 -11.52 -18.32 29.29
C MET A 1 -11.55 -16.83 29.03
N GLN A 2 -10.93 -16.38 27.95
CA GLN A 2 -10.86 -14.99 27.47
C GLN A 2 -11.04 -14.97 25.95
N ILE A 3 -11.34 -13.79 25.40
CA ILE A 3 -11.33 -13.57 23.95
C ILE A 3 -10.00 -12.91 23.59
N ASP A 4 -9.23 -13.56 22.73
CA ASP A 4 -7.99 -13.05 22.15
C ASP A 4 -8.24 -12.48 20.76
N HIS A 5 -7.48 -11.43 20.43
CA HIS A 5 -7.37 -10.94 19.07
C HIS A 5 -6.25 -11.70 18.34
N VAL A 6 -6.62 -12.51 17.34
CA VAL A 6 -5.68 -13.34 16.57
C VAL A 6 -4.53 -12.49 15.99
N VAL A 7 -4.85 -11.31 15.49
CA VAL A 7 -3.92 -10.19 15.28
C VAL A 7 -4.13 -9.19 16.41
N ALA A 8 -3.15 -9.06 17.31
CA ALA A 8 -3.27 -8.17 18.46
C ALA A 8 -3.53 -6.71 18.05
N LEU A 9 -4.38 -6.00 18.79
CA LEU A 9 -4.73 -4.61 18.45
C LEU A 9 -3.51 -3.66 18.48
N SER A 10 -2.59 -3.85 19.44
CA SER A 10 -1.33 -3.10 19.54
C SER A 10 -0.39 -3.36 18.37
N ASP A 11 -0.26 -4.63 17.95
CA ASP A 11 0.53 -5.03 16.77
C ASP A 11 -0.03 -4.41 15.50
N ALA A 12 -1.34 -4.56 15.30
CA ALA A 12 -2.05 -4.01 14.15
C ALA A 12 -1.89 -2.49 14.07
N TRP A 13 -1.96 -1.78 15.20
CA TRP A 13 -1.77 -0.32 15.25
C TRP A 13 -0.43 0.10 14.66
N GLN A 14 0.65 -0.57 15.09
CA GLN A 14 2.00 -0.35 14.57
C GLN A 14 2.12 -0.74 13.09
N LYS A 15 1.32 -1.71 12.65
CA LYS A 15 1.40 -2.32 11.32
C LYS A 15 0.30 -1.92 10.34
N GLY A 16 -0.19 -0.68 10.46
CA GLY A 16 -1.07 -0.05 9.48
C GLY A 16 -2.46 0.32 9.99
N ALA A 17 -2.92 -0.26 11.09
CA ALA A 17 -4.27 0.02 11.60
C ALA A 17 -4.44 1.48 12.04
N GLN A 18 -3.36 2.20 12.35
CA GLN A 18 -3.41 3.64 12.63
C GLN A 18 -3.92 4.50 11.46
N GLN A 19 -3.83 3.98 10.24
CA GLN A 19 -4.30 4.67 9.03
C GLN A 19 -5.77 4.36 8.70
N LEU A 20 -6.34 3.36 9.37
CA LEU A 20 -7.73 2.96 9.17
C LEU A 20 -8.67 3.97 9.86
N ASP A 21 -9.75 4.30 9.17
CA ASP A 21 -10.83 5.08 9.77
C ASP A 21 -11.43 4.35 11.00
N THR A 22 -12.09 5.10 11.87
CA THR A 22 -12.63 4.59 13.13
C THR A 22 -13.62 3.44 12.92
N ALA A 23 -14.48 3.51 11.90
CA ALA A 23 -15.46 2.45 11.64
C ALA A 23 -14.76 1.17 11.16
N THR A 24 -13.74 1.30 10.32
CA THR A 24 -12.93 0.17 9.86
C THR A 24 -12.12 -0.47 11.00
N ARG A 25 -11.50 0.33 11.89
CA ARG A 25 -10.83 -0.21 13.09
C ARG A 25 -11.80 -0.92 14.02
N GLN A 26 -13.00 -0.39 14.19
CA GLN A 26 -14.03 -1.04 15.00
C GLN A 26 -14.45 -2.38 14.38
N ARG A 27 -14.58 -2.46 13.05
CA ARG A 27 -14.83 -3.75 12.37
C ARG A 27 -13.66 -4.72 12.60
N PHE A 28 -12.41 -4.29 12.42
CA PHE A 28 -11.22 -5.10 12.70
C PHE A 28 -11.19 -5.66 14.13
N ALA A 29 -11.53 -4.83 15.12
CA ALA A 29 -11.54 -5.25 16.53
C ALA A 29 -12.69 -6.20 16.88
N ASN A 30 -13.75 -6.26 16.06
CA ASN A 30 -14.93 -7.08 16.30
C ASN A 30 -15.14 -8.17 15.23
N ASP A 31 -14.18 -8.36 14.32
CA ASP A 31 -14.24 -9.38 13.28
C ASP A 31 -14.20 -10.78 13.92
N PRO A 32 -15.19 -11.66 13.71
CA PRO A 32 -15.16 -13.03 14.20
C PRO A 32 -13.90 -13.82 13.78
N LEU A 33 -13.27 -13.50 12.64
CA LEU A 33 -11.98 -14.10 12.26
C LEU A 33 -10.82 -13.59 13.11
N ASN A 34 -10.92 -12.36 13.62
CA ASN A 34 -9.92 -11.81 14.52
C ASN A 34 -10.19 -12.19 15.98
N LEU A 35 -11.31 -12.83 16.33
CA LEU A 35 -11.65 -13.20 17.72
C LEU A 35 -11.50 -14.72 17.95
N LEU A 36 -10.78 -15.11 19.00
CA LEU A 36 -10.59 -16.51 19.38
C LEU A 36 -10.78 -16.71 20.89
N ALA A 37 -11.62 -17.67 21.27
CA ALA A 37 -11.74 -18.07 22.67
C ALA A 37 -10.52 -18.89 23.10
N VAL A 38 -9.82 -18.42 24.13
CA VAL A 38 -8.57 -19.03 24.63
C VAL A 38 -8.56 -19.07 26.17
N ASP A 39 -7.66 -19.87 26.75
CA ASP A 39 -7.40 -19.79 28.19
C ASP A 39 -6.59 -18.53 28.53
N GLY A 40 -6.71 -18.07 29.78
CA GLY A 40 -6.11 -16.80 30.22
C GLY A 40 -4.57 -16.80 30.15
N PRO A 41 -3.87 -17.80 30.70
CA PRO A 41 -2.41 -17.88 30.60
C PRO A 41 -1.88 -17.90 29.17
N THR A 42 -2.50 -18.66 28.25
CA THR A 42 -2.11 -18.66 26.84
C THR A 42 -2.28 -17.28 26.20
N ASN A 43 -3.39 -16.58 26.49
CA ASN A 43 -3.62 -15.20 26.01
C ASN A 43 -2.57 -14.22 26.54
N GLN A 44 -2.27 -14.29 27.84
CA GLN A 44 -1.25 -13.44 28.48
C GLN A 44 0.15 -13.70 27.92
N ALA A 45 0.48 -14.97 27.62
CA ALA A 45 1.76 -15.35 27.03
C ALA A 45 1.93 -14.83 25.60
N LYS A 46 0.85 -14.69 24.84
CA LYS A 46 0.88 -14.07 23.51
C LYS A 46 1.14 -12.57 23.59
N GLY A 47 0.43 -11.85 24.46
CA GLY A 47 0.52 -10.39 24.54
C GLY A 47 0.20 -9.72 23.19
N ASP A 48 1.07 -8.81 22.76
CA ASP A 48 1.03 -8.18 21.43
C ASP A 48 1.96 -8.85 20.39
N GLY A 49 2.42 -10.08 20.67
CA GLY A 49 3.29 -10.82 19.78
C GLY A 49 2.65 -11.17 18.44
N ASP A 50 3.44 -11.00 17.37
CA ASP A 50 3.15 -11.48 16.02
C ASP A 50 3.65 -12.92 15.80
N ALA A 51 3.48 -13.46 14.59
CA ALA A 51 3.92 -14.81 14.25
C ALA A 51 5.43 -15.06 14.42
N ALA A 52 6.26 -14.01 14.42
CA ALA A 52 7.69 -14.12 14.67
C ALA A 52 8.01 -14.28 16.16
N THR A 53 7.21 -13.62 17.01
CA THR A 53 7.46 -13.52 18.44
C THR A 53 6.79 -14.64 19.23
N TRP A 54 5.60 -15.07 18.80
CA TRP A 54 4.83 -16.08 19.51
C TRP A 54 3.96 -16.93 18.56
N LEU A 55 3.86 -18.22 18.86
CA LEU A 55 2.94 -19.15 18.19
C LEU A 55 2.24 -20.03 19.23
N PRO A 56 1.00 -20.49 18.98
CA PRO A 56 0.29 -21.37 19.89
C PRO A 56 1.13 -22.58 20.32
N PRO A 57 1.09 -22.99 21.61
CA PRO A 57 1.84 -24.15 22.09
C PRO A 57 1.38 -25.45 21.41
N SER A 58 0.10 -25.52 21.03
CA SER A 58 -0.43 -26.60 20.21
C SER A 58 0.10 -26.52 18.77
N LYS A 59 1.12 -27.32 18.46
CA LYS A 59 1.72 -27.38 17.12
C LYS A 59 0.72 -27.71 16.00
N PRO A 60 -0.21 -28.69 16.17
CA PRO A 60 -1.20 -29.00 15.14
C PRO A 60 -2.12 -27.82 14.78
N PHE A 61 -2.27 -26.84 15.66
CA PHE A 61 -3.12 -25.68 15.44
C PHE A 61 -2.41 -24.50 14.74
N ARG A 62 -1.08 -24.54 14.60
CA ARG A 62 -0.29 -23.39 14.11
C ARG A 62 -0.61 -23.02 12.67
N CYS A 63 -0.88 -23.98 11.81
CA CYS A 63 -1.24 -23.74 10.41
C CYS A 63 -2.52 -22.91 10.31
N ALA A 64 -3.63 -23.43 10.85
CA ALA A 64 -4.91 -22.72 10.92
C ALA A 64 -4.79 -21.34 11.60
N TYR A 65 -4.00 -21.23 12.66
CA TYR A 65 -3.78 -19.97 13.36
C TYR A 65 -3.06 -18.93 12.50
N VAL A 66 -1.97 -19.31 11.83
CA VAL A 66 -1.20 -18.43 10.96
C VAL A 66 -1.98 -18.08 9.69
N ALA A 67 -2.68 -19.04 9.08
CA ALA A 67 -3.56 -18.78 7.94
C ALA A 67 -4.65 -17.76 8.30
N ARG A 68 -5.21 -17.84 9.51
CA ARG A 68 -6.15 -16.86 10.03
C ARG A 68 -5.54 -15.47 10.23
N GLN A 69 -4.31 -15.38 10.76
CA GLN A 69 -3.60 -14.10 10.84
C GLN A 69 -3.41 -13.47 9.45
N VAL A 70 -3.01 -14.27 8.45
CA VAL A 70 -2.86 -13.81 7.07
C VAL A 70 -4.18 -13.30 6.51
N ALA A 71 -5.28 -14.06 6.67
CA ALA A 71 -6.60 -13.65 6.20
C ALA A 71 -7.07 -12.33 6.84
N VAL A 72 -6.89 -12.16 8.15
CA VAL A 72 -7.22 -10.91 8.85
C VAL A 72 -6.35 -9.76 8.35
N LYS A 73 -5.01 -9.93 8.31
CA LYS A 73 -4.11 -8.85 7.86
C LYS A 73 -4.38 -8.43 6.42
N ALA A 74 -4.59 -9.40 5.53
CA ALA A 74 -4.94 -9.13 4.13
C ALA A 74 -6.32 -8.45 3.98
N GLY A 75 -7.31 -8.84 4.79
CA GLY A 75 -8.65 -8.25 4.77
C GLY A 75 -8.70 -6.78 5.22
N TYR A 76 -7.73 -6.35 6.04
CA TYR A 76 -7.67 -4.99 6.57
C TYR A 76 -6.47 -4.17 6.05
N GLY A 77 -5.71 -4.68 5.07
CA GLY A 77 -4.55 -3.97 4.51
C GLY A 77 -3.44 -3.72 5.54
N LEU A 78 -3.25 -4.65 6.49
CA LEU A 78 -2.19 -4.57 7.49
C LEU A 78 -0.91 -5.20 6.93
N TRP A 79 0.21 -4.53 7.12
CA TRP A 79 1.50 -5.04 6.67
C TRP A 79 2.14 -5.97 7.71
N VAL A 80 3.18 -6.69 7.30
CA VAL A 80 3.97 -7.58 8.17
C VAL A 80 5.44 -7.18 8.09
N THR A 81 6.18 -7.38 9.17
CA THR A 81 7.65 -7.22 9.13
C THR A 81 8.27 -8.38 8.34
N GLN A 82 9.53 -8.23 7.91
CA GLN A 82 10.25 -9.34 7.28
C GLN A 82 10.32 -10.57 8.19
N ALA A 83 10.59 -10.38 9.49
CA ALA A 83 10.67 -11.48 10.45
C ALA A 83 9.33 -12.21 10.60
N GLU A 84 8.22 -11.47 10.62
CA GLU A 84 6.87 -12.02 10.66
C GLU A 84 6.55 -12.77 9.37
N HIS A 85 6.84 -12.19 8.21
CA HIS A 85 6.69 -12.85 6.91
C HIS A 85 7.45 -14.18 6.87
N ASP A 86 8.72 -14.19 7.26
CA ASP A 86 9.53 -15.41 7.25
C ASP A 86 8.98 -16.47 8.22
N ALA A 87 8.42 -16.05 9.37
CA ALA A 87 7.77 -16.95 10.30
C ALA A 87 6.49 -17.55 9.73
N ILE A 88 5.65 -16.73 9.10
CA ILE A 88 4.45 -17.17 8.39
C ILE A 88 4.81 -18.18 7.30
N ALA A 89 5.79 -17.85 6.44
CA ALA A 89 6.24 -18.71 5.35
C ALA A 89 6.78 -20.06 5.86
N ARG A 90 7.56 -20.05 6.96
CA ARG A 90 8.05 -21.31 7.58
C ARG A 90 6.91 -22.18 8.10
N VAL A 91 5.90 -21.59 8.75
CA VAL A 91 4.77 -22.36 9.29
C VAL A 91 3.91 -22.92 8.17
N LEU A 92 3.48 -22.07 7.23
CA LEU A 92 2.60 -22.48 6.13
C LEU A 92 3.31 -23.39 5.11
N GLY A 93 4.63 -23.28 4.96
CA GLY A 93 5.42 -24.21 4.15
C GLY A 93 5.38 -25.66 4.65
N ALA A 94 5.03 -25.89 5.93
CA ALA A 94 4.84 -27.23 6.48
C ALA A 94 3.41 -27.78 6.27
N CYS A 95 2.49 -26.97 5.74
CA CYS A 95 1.07 -27.30 5.54
C CYS A 95 0.53 -26.61 4.29
N PRO A 96 0.98 -27.03 3.09
CA PRO A 96 0.64 -26.36 1.82
C PRO A 96 -0.85 -26.41 1.46
N ASP A 97 -1.58 -27.36 2.04
CA ASP A 97 -3.03 -27.54 1.82
C ASP A 97 -3.90 -26.79 2.86
N GLU A 98 -3.30 -26.05 3.80
CA GLU A 98 -4.05 -25.26 4.79
C GLU A 98 -4.85 -24.15 4.07
N PRO A 99 -6.19 -24.16 4.18
CA PRO A 99 -7.01 -23.15 3.52
C PRO A 99 -6.88 -21.80 4.22
N LEU A 100 -6.84 -20.72 3.43
CA LEU A 100 -7.08 -19.38 3.96
C LEU A 100 -8.58 -19.25 4.31
N PRO A 101 -8.94 -18.94 5.55
CA PRO A 101 -10.33 -18.70 5.89
C PRO A 101 -10.84 -17.49 5.11
N ALA A 102 -12.02 -17.64 4.50
CA ALA A 102 -12.67 -16.53 3.79
C ALA A 102 -12.90 -15.37 4.76
N ALA A 103 -12.53 -14.16 4.34
CA ALA A 103 -12.84 -12.94 5.08
C ALA A 103 -14.35 -12.89 5.36
N ALA A 104 -14.74 -12.59 6.61
CA ALA A 104 -16.14 -12.29 6.89
C ALA A 104 -16.57 -11.08 6.03
N ASP A 105 -17.84 -11.02 5.63
CA ASP A 105 -18.43 -9.97 4.77
C ASP A 105 -18.28 -8.52 5.30
N GLY A 106 -17.53 -8.31 6.40
CA GLY A 106 -17.18 -7.03 7.01
C GLY A 106 -15.71 -6.62 6.88
N ALA A 107 -14.87 -7.35 6.13
CA ALA A 107 -13.58 -6.82 5.69
C ALA A 107 -13.84 -5.49 4.97
N ALA A 108 -13.12 -4.44 5.35
CA ALA A 108 -13.21 -3.19 4.62
C ALA A 108 -12.98 -3.48 3.13
N PRO A 109 -13.66 -2.79 2.19
CA PRO A 109 -13.28 -2.90 0.80
C PRO A 109 -11.77 -2.73 0.78
N ARG A 110 -11.07 -3.73 0.23
CA ARG A 110 -9.69 -3.53 -0.18
C ARG A 110 -9.76 -2.29 -1.05
N THR A 111 -9.33 -1.15 -0.51
CA THR A 111 -8.69 -0.16 -1.36
C THR A 111 -7.62 -0.99 -2.00
N GLU A 112 -7.83 -1.33 -3.26
CA GLU A 112 -6.92 -2.12 -4.05
C GLU A 112 -5.52 -1.60 -3.70
N GLU A 113 -4.73 -2.43 -3.02
CA GLU A 113 -3.30 -2.16 -3.01
C GLU A 113 -2.96 -2.15 -4.50
N PRO A 114 -2.53 -1.01 -5.06
CA PRO A 114 -2.21 -0.99 -6.47
C PRO A 114 -1.23 -2.13 -6.67
N ALA A 115 -1.51 -2.99 -7.64
CA ALA A 115 -0.60 -4.06 -8.06
C ALA A 115 0.84 -3.53 -8.00
N PRO A 116 1.84 -4.35 -7.58
CA PRO A 116 3.21 -3.86 -7.45
C PRO A 116 3.52 -3.13 -8.73
N ALA A 117 3.74 -1.81 -8.61
CA ALA A 117 3.86 -0.94 -9.76
C ALA A 117 4.84 -1.62 -10.69
N ALA A 118 4.34 -2.14 -11.81
CA ALA A 118 5.18 -2.58 -12.90
C ALA A 118 6.02 -1.35 -13.19
N SER A 119 7.30 -1.40 -12.80
CA SER A 119 8.31 -0.33 -12.87
C SER A 119 7.67 1.04 -13.05
N ALA A 120 7.39 1.74 -11.94
CA ALA A 120 6.98 3.13 -12.02
C ALA A 120 7.87 3.83 -13.07
N PRO A 121 7.31 4.44 -14.13
CA PRO A 121 8.12 5.39 -14.86
C PRO A 121 8.57 6.43 -13.83
N ALA A 122 9.82 6.86 -13.94
CA ALA A 122 10.38 7.95 -13.15
C ALA A 122 9.33 9.06 -12.97
N PRO A 123 9.29 9.77 -11.82
CA PRO A 123 8.26 10.75 -11.55
C PRO A 123 8.15 11.73 -12.73
N GLU A 124 7.11 11.56 -13.54
CA GLU A 124 6.68 12.60 -14.46
C GLU A 124 6.16 13.69 -13.55
N THR A 125 7.03 14.69 -13.35
CA THR A 125 6.65 16.04 -12.98
C THR A 125 5.37 16.38 -13.71
N VAL A 126 4.27 16.46 -12.97
CA VAL A 126 3.09 17.20 -13.42
C VAL A 126 3.64 18.57 -13.79
N PRO A 127 3.61 19.00 -15.06
CA PRO A 127 3.93 20.38 -15.36
C PRO A 127 2.90 21.19 -14.59
N GLU A 128 3.36 22.13 -13.77
CA GLU A 128 2.50 23.24 -13.36
C GLU A 128 1.73 23.72 -14.59
N PRO A 129 0.45 24.10 -14.48
CA PRO A 129 -0.25 24.70 -15.61
C PRO A 129 0.58 25.90 -16.06
N GLY A 130 1.29 25.73 -17.17
CA GLY A 130 2.08 26.79 -17.75
C GLY A 130 1.14 27.96 -18.03
N PRO A 131 1.55 29.21 -17.76
CA PRO A 131 0.73 30.35 -18.08
C PRO A 131 0.37 30.27 -19.57
N ALA A 132 -0.91 30.12 -19.88
CA ALA A 132 -1.42 29.89 -21.23
C ALA A 132 -1.30 31.13 -22.14
N ASP A 133 -0.63 32.19 -21.68
CA ASP A 133 -0.60 33.50 -22.32
C ASP A 133 0.82 34.06 -22.49
N VAL A 134 1.85 33.20 -22.57
CA VAL A 134 3.20 33.67 -22.90
C VAL A 134 3.27 33.93 -24.40
N VAL A 135 3.64 35.14 -24.80
CA VAL A 135 3.92 35.50 -26.20
C VAL A 135 5.36 35.98 -26.28
N TYR A 136 6.19 35.31 -27.08
CA TYR A 136 7.57 35.72 -27.31
C TYR A 136 7.66 36.61 -28.55
N GLU A 137 8.22 37.81 -28.39
CA GLU A 137 8.41 38.75 -29.51
C GLU A 137 9.51 38.30 -30.49
N SER A 138 10.46 37.48 -30.05
CA SER A 138 11.56 36.98 -30.90
C SER A 138 12.29 35.79 -30.28
N CYS A 139 13.11 35.09 -31.07
CA CYS A 139 13.94 33.98 -30.61
C CYS A 139 14.98 34.35 -29.55
N ALA A 140 15.39 35.62 -29.47
CA ALA A 140 16.24 36.08 -28.37
C ALA A 140 15.49 36.02 -27.03
N ALA A 141 14.20 36.37 -27.03
CA ALA A 141 13.35 36.29 -25.83
C ALA A 141 13.12 34.83 -25.40
N VAL A 142 12.90 33.93 -26.36
CA VAL A 142 12.74 32.49 -26.11
C VAL A 142 13.98 31.89 -25.46
N ARG A 143 15.18 32.21 -25.98
CA ARG A 143 16.45 31.75 -25.39
C ARG A 143 16.72 32.36 -24.02
N ALA A 144 16.43 33.65 -23.84
CA ALA A 144 16.59 34.33 -22.54
C ALA A 144 15.68 33.74 -21.45
N ALA A 145 14.50 33.24 -21.84
CA ALA A 145 13.59 32.52 -20.96
C ALA A 145 13.97 31.04 -20.75
N GLY A 146 15.02 30.54 -21.42
CA GLY A 146 15.43 29.13 -21.35
C GLY A 146 14.48 28.17 -22.06
N ALA A 147 13.62 28.67 -22.94
CA ALA A 147 12.56 27.91 -23.61
C ALA A 147 12.92 27.47 -25.05
N ALA A 148 14.17 27.68 -25.49
CA ALA A 148 14.61 27.28 -26.83
C ALA A 148 15.27 25.88 -26.81
N PRO A 149 15.03 25.03 -27.83
CA PRO A 149 14.13 25.23 -28.96
C PRO A 149 12.65 25.08 -28.54
N ILE A 150 11.78 25.96 -29.04
CA ILE A 150 10.34 25.97 -28.70
C ILE A 150 9.54 25.24 -29.77
N ARG A 151 8.69 24.29 -29.40
CA ARG A 151 7.98 23.39 -30.33
C ARG A 151 6.52 23.76 -30.53
N ALA A 152 5.97 23.38 -31.67
CA ALA A 152 4.55 23.52 -31.96
C ALA A 152 3.69 22.86 -30.87
N GLY A 153 2.83 23.65 -30.23
CA GLY A 153 1.99 23.23 -29.11
C GLY A 153 2.52 23.61 -27.73
N GLU A 154 3.77 24.07 -27.63
CA GLU A 154 4.30 24.64 -26.39
C GLU A 154 3.79 26.08 -26.16
N PRO A 155 3.56 26.49 -24.89
CA PRO A 155 3.14 27.84 -24.56
C PRO A 155 4.12 28.89 -25.10
N GLY A 156 3.61 29.84 -25.90
CA GLY A 156 4.41 30.88 -26.55
C GLY A 156 5.01 30.51 -27.90
N TYR A 157 4.76 29.29 -28.39
CA TYR A 157 5.07 28.96 -29.77
C TYR A 157 4.22 29.80 -30.74
N SER A 158 4.86 30.34 -31.77
CA SER A 158 4.17 30.93 -32.92
C SER A 158 4.94 30.61 -34.21
N ARG A 159 4.23 30.52 -35.34
CA ARG A 159 4.85 30.28 -36.66
C ARG A 159 5.83 31.37 -37.10
N GLN A 160 5.87 32.51 -36.41
CA GLN A 160 6.83 33.57 -36.69
C GLN A 160 8.24 33.22 -36.17
N LEU A 161 8.32 32.29 -35.22
CA LEU A 161 9.55 31.80 -34.60
C LEU A 161 10.12 30.56 -35.31
N ASP A 162 9.29 29.92 -36.15
CA ASP A 162 9.55 28.71 -36.94
C ASP A 162 9.81 29.14 -38.40
N GLY A 163 11.07 29.44 -38.69
CA GLY A 163 11.47 30.07 -39.95
C GLY A 163 11.43 29.13 -41.16
N ASP A 164 11.61 27.83 -40.93
CA ASP A 164 11.59 26.78 -41.95
C ASP A 164 10.27 25.99 -42.00
N GLY A 165 9.42 26.14 -40.98
CA GLY A 165 8.05 25.65 -40.96
C GLY A 165 7.93 24.19 -40.52
N ASP A 166 8.96 23.65 -39.87
CA ASP A 166 9.05 22.24 -39.50
C ASP A 166 8.39 21.92 -38.14
N GLY A 167 7.95 22.96 -37.42
CA GLY A 167 7.35 22.86 -36.09
C GLY A 167 8.32 23.08 -34.94
N VAL A 168 9.57 23.49 -35.19
CA VAL A 168 10.59 23.82 -34.21
C VAL A 168 11.03 25.27 -34.36
N GLY A 169 10.56 26.13 -33.46
CA GLY A 169 10.96 27.52 -33.39
C GLY A 169 12.31 27.73 -32.71
N CYS A 170 13.07 28.69 -33.24
CA CYS A 170 14.30 29.20 -32.62
C CYS A 170 15.43 28.18 -32.40
N GLU A 171 15.58 27.25 -33.35
CA GLU A 171 16.79 26.44 -33.55
C GLU A 171 18.09 27.25 -33.66
#